data_AF-A0A2N9NWE3-F1
#
_entry.id   AF-A0A2N9NWE3-F1
#
_cell.length_a   1.000
_cell.length_b   1.000
_cell.length_c   1.000
_cell.angle_alpha   90.00
_cell.angle_beta   90.00
_cell.angle_gamma   90.00
#
_symmetry.space_group_name_H-M   'P 1'
#
loop_
_entity.id
_entity.type
_entity.pdbx_description
1 polymer ?
#
loop_
_entity_poly.entity_id
_entity_poly.type
_entity_poly.pdbx_seq_one_letter_code
_entity_poly.pdbx_strand_id
1 'polypeptide(L)' 'MLDEKRIEELNRGYVCPPDAGPAWRAACEYGFDMSLVAEALELTPEQRLEEHQHVLDFLLTIKGAGLAHGPE' A
#
# COMPACT_ATOMS: atom_id res chain seq x y z
N MET A 1 5.27 -8.19 -20.64
CA MET A 1 5.33 -9.15 -19.51
C MET A 1 6.47 -8.69 -18.63
N LEU A 2 6.22 -8.44 -17.34
CA LEU A 2 7.29 -8.01 -16.42
C LEU A 2 8.24 -9.20 -16.19
N ASP A 3 9.55 -8.94 -16.10
CA ASP A 3 10.52 -9.98 -15.75
C ASP A 3 10.48 -10.30 -14.24
N GLU A 4 10.98 -11.48 -13.87
CA GLU A 4 10.94 -11.99 -12.49
C GLU A 4 11.63 -11.06 -11.49
N LYS A 5 12.74 -10.43 -11.89
CA LYS A 5 13.48 -9.50 -11.05
C LYS A 5 12.66 -8.24 -10.74
N ARG A 6 11.96 -7.72 -11.75
CA ARG A 6 11.08 -6.55 -11.60
C ARG A 6 9.88 -6.87 -10.70
N ILE A 7 9.35 -8.09 -10.78
CA ILE A 7 8.28 -8.56 -9.91
C ILE A 7 8.78 -8.65 -8.46
N GLU A 8 9.99 -9.17 -8.25
CA GLU A 8 10.60 -9.29 -6.91
C GLU A 8 10.89 -7.92 -6.27
N GLU A 9 11.40 -6.96 -7.06
CA GLU A 9 11.59 -5.56 -6.64
C GLU A 9 10.26 -4.89 -6.26
N LEU A 10 9.21 -5.09 -7.07
CA LEU A 10 7.90 -4.50 -6.84
C LEU A 10 7.17 -5.10 -5.64
N ASN A 11 7.24 -6.43 -5.49
CA ASN A 11 6.64 -7.15 -4.37
C ASN A 11 7.47 -7.05 -3.08
N ARG A 12 8.63 -6.37 -3.09
CA ARG A 12 9.54 -6.23 -1.94
C ARG A 12 9.93 -7.58 -1.30
N GLY A 13 10.02 -8.64 -2.10
CA GLY A 13 10.27 -10.00 -1.60
C GLY A 13 9.09 -10.63 -0.85
N TYR A 14 7.87 -10.14 -1.02
CA TYR A 14 6.66 -10.74 -0.47
C TYR A 14 6.46 -12.15 -1.01
N VAL A 15 6.39 -13.12 -0.09
CA VAL A 15 6.12 -14.52 -0.39
C VAL A 15 4.68 -14.81 -0.02
N CYS A 16 3.90 -15.30 -0.99
CA CYS A 16 2.52 -15.72 -0.76
C CYS A 16 2.46 -16.75 0.40
N PRO A 17 1.66 -16.50 1.45
CA PRO A 17 1.57 -17.40 2.60
C PRO A 17 1.11 -18.80 2.19
N PRO A 18 1.63 -19.88 2.83
CA PRO A 18 1.27 -21.24 2.49
C PRO A 18 -0.23 -21.54 2.74
N ASP A 19 -0.81 -20.87 3.73
CA ASP A 19 -2.22 -20.95 4.13
C ASP A 19 -3.12 -19.94 3.41
N ALA A 20 -2.58 -19.17 2.45
CA ALA A 20 -3.35 -18.20 1.69
C ALA A 20 -4.53 -18.84 0.95
N GLY A 21 -5.71 -18.21 1.05
CA GLY A 21 -6.92 -18.65 0.36
C GLY A 21 -6.83 -18.51 -1.16
N PRO A 22 -7.78 -19.11 -1.91
CA PRO A 22 -7.73 -19.17 -3.38
C PRO A 22 -7.72 -17.79 -4.05
N ALA A 23 -8.45 -16.81 -3.50
CA ALA A 23 -8.45 -15.45 -4.03
C ALA A 23 -7.08 -14.76 -3.86
N TRP A 24 -6.43 -14.97 -2.71
CA TRP A 24 -5.12 -14.39 -2.41
C TRP A 24 -4.03 -14.97 -3.30
N ARG A 25 -4.07 -16.29 -3.53
CA ARG A 25 -3.14 -16.96 -4.45
C ARG A 25 -3.30 -16.48 -5.88
N ALA A 26 -4.55 -16.39 -6.38
CA ALA A 26 -4.81 -15.87 -7.72
C ALA A 26 -4.30 -14.43 -7.89
N ALA A 27 -4.41 -13.59 -6.85
CA ALA A 27 -3.87 -12.24 -6.88
C ALA A 27 -2.33 -12.22 -6.97
N CYS A 28 -1.65 -13.07 -6.19
CA CYS A 28 -0.20 -13.23 -6.27
C CYS A 28 0.25 -13.74 -7.65
N GLU A 29 -0.45 -14.74 -8.21
CA GLU A 29 -0.17 -15.30 -9.55
C GLU A 29 -0.37 -14.27 -10.66
N TYR A 30 -1.35 -13.37 -10.51
CA TYR A 30 -1.57 -12.26 -11.43
C TYR A 30 -0.49 -11.17 -11.32
N GLY A 31 0.33 -11.20 -10.27
CA GLY A 31 1.37 -10.22 -10.01
C GLY A 31 0.88 -8.99 -9.25
N PHE A 32 -0.24 -9.08 -8.52
CA PHE A 32 -0.59 -8.04 -7.56
C PHE A 32 0.38 -8.07 -6.38
N ASP A 33 0.87 -6.90 -5.99
CA ASP A 33 1.62 -6.73 -4.76
C ASP A 33 0.68 -6.84 -3.57
N MET A 34 0.76 -7.99 -2.90
CA MET A 34 -0.08 -8.29 -1.74
C MET A 34 0.55 -7.85 -0.43
N SER A 35 1.77 -7.29 -0.44
CA SER A 35 2.48 -6.87 0.78
C SER A 35 1.71 -5.79 1.55
N LEU A 36 1.22 -4.77 0.85
CA LEU A 36 0.43 -3.69 1.46
C LEU A 36 -0.92 -4.17 1.99
N VAL A 37 -1.55 -5.13 1.31
CA VAL A 37 -2.80 -5.72 1.77
C VAL A 37 -2.57 -6.56 3.02
N ALA A 38 -1.49 -7.36 3.04
CA ALA A 38 -1.11 -8.16 4.19
C ALA A 38 -0.86 -7.28 5.42
N GLU A 39 -0.02 -6.25 5.27
CA GLU A 39 0.29 -5.28 6.33
C GLU A 39 -0.99 -4.63 6.87
N ALA A 40 -1.88 -4.15 5.99
CA ALA A 40 -3.12 -3.51 6.39
C ALA A 40 -4.09 -4.44 7.16
N LEU A 41 -4.02 -5.76 6.95
CA LEU A 41 -4.83 -6.74 7.65
C LEU A 41 -4.30 -7.06 9.06
N GLU A 42 -3.03 -6.81 9.33
CA GLU A 42 -2.41 -7.00 10.65
C GLU A 42 -2.68 -5.83 11.61
N LEU A 43 -3.13 -4.69 11.09
CA LEU A 43 -3.40 -3.49 11.87
C LEU A 43 -4.66 -3.64 12.73
N THR A 44 -4.58 -3.18 13.97
CA THR A 44 -5.76 -2.98 14.81
C THR A 44 -6.65 -1.86 14.26
N PRO A 45 -7.94 -1.80 14.62
CA PRO A 45 -8.80 -0.69 14.24
C PRO A 45 -8.21 0.69 14.60
N GLU A 46 -7.57 0.81 15.76
CA GLU A 46 -6.94 2.04 16.23
C GLU A 46 -5.75 2.45 15.35
N GLN A 47 -4.88 1.48 15.00
CA GLN A 47 -3.75 1.73 14.10
C GLN A 47 -4.21 2.17 12.71
N ARG A 48 -5.28 1.57 12.19
CA ARG A 48 -5.87 1.97 10.90
C ARG A 48 -6.41 3.40 10.93
N LEU A 49 -7.02 3.82 12.05
CA LEU A 49 -7.50 5.19 12.21
C LEU A 49 -6.34 6.18 12.29
N GLU A 50 -5.27 5.83 13.00
CA GLU A 50 -4.07 6.66 13.11
C GLU A 50 -3.37 6.85 11.76
N GLU A 51 -3.14 5.77 11.00
CA GLU A 51 -2.59 5.86 9.66
C GLU A 51 -3.44 6.73 8.73
N HIS A 52 -4.76 6.56 8.80
CA HIS A 52 -5.68 7.37 8.00
C HIS A 52 -5.61 8.85 8.38
N GLN A 53 -5.53 9.16 9.67
CA GLN A 53 -5.40 10.53 10.15
C GLN A 53 -4.07 11.16 9.70
N HIS A 54 -2.95 10.44 9.76
CA HIS A 54 -1.67 10.92 9.26
C HIS A 54 -1.71 11.27 7.77
N VAL A 55 -2.37 10.45 6.95
CA VAL A 55 -2.55 10.74 5.52
C VAL A 55 -3.39 11.99 5.31
N LEU A 56 -4.47 12.16 6.07
CA LEU A 56 -5.30 13.37 6.00
C LEU A 56 -4.51 14.63 6.38
N ASP A 57 -3.74 14.58 7.46
CA ASP A 57 -2.93 15.70 7.94
C ASP A 57 -1.84 16.08 6.92
N PHE A 58 -1.21 15.09 6.29
CA PHE A 58 -0.26 15.29 5.21
C PHE A 58 -0.89 15.98 4.00
N LEU A 59 -2.07 15.53 3.56
CA LEU A 59 -2.78 16.13 2.43
C LEU A 59 -3.24 17.56 2.73
N LEU A 60 -3.70 17.83 3.95
CA LEU A 60 -4.05 19.18 4.39
C LEU A 60 -2.82 20.10 4.40
N THR A 61 -1.67 19.58 4.82
CA THR A 61 -0.39 20.30 4.77
C THR A 61 -0.01 20.68 3.34
N ILE A 62 -0.04 19.73 2.40
CA ILE A 62 0.25 20.00 0.98
C ILE A 62 -0.74 21.02 0.41
N LYS A 63 -2.04 20.85 0.70
CA LYS A 63 -3.08 21.77 0.20
C LYS A 63 -2.86 23.18 0.73
N GLY A 64 -2.52 23.33 2.02
CA GLY A 64 -2.18 24.61 2.62
C GLY A 64 -0.96 25.26 1.97
N ALA A 65 0.10 24.48 1.73
CA ALA A 65 1.29 24.96 1.03
C ALA A 65 1.00 25.38 -0.42
N GLY A 66 0.18 24.60 -1.14
CA GLY A 66 -0.26 24.94 -2.50
C GLY A 66 -1.08 26.23 -2.57
N LEU A 67 -1.89 26.51 -1.55
CA LEU A 67 -2.63 27.78 -1.44
C LEU A 67 -1.73 28.96 -1.08
N ALA A 68 -0.67 28.75 -0.30
CA ALA A 68 0.31 29.78 0.05
C ALA A 68 1.24 30.19 -1.11
N HIS A 69 1.33 29.36 -2.16
CA HIS A 69 2.19 29.57 -3.33
C HIS A 69 1.40 29.74 -4.66
N GLY A 70 0.10 30.01 -4.60
CA GLY A 70 -0.71 30.32 -5.78
C GLY A 70 -0.24 31.62 -6.46
N PRO A 71 -0.28 31.73 -7.80
CA PRO A 71 0.15 32.93 -8.50
C PRO A 71 -0.79 34.10 -8.19
N GLU A 72 -0.22 35.26 -7.88
CA GLU A 72 -0.93 36.54 -7.84
C GLU A 72 -1.62 36.86 -9.18
#